data_AF-A0A5A4SCW9-F1
#
_entry.id   AF-A0A5A4SCW9-F1
#
_cell.length_a   1.000
_cell.length_b   1.000
_cell.length_c   1.000
_cell.angle_alpha   90.00
_cell.angle_beta   90.00
_cell.angle_gamma   90.00
#
_symmetry.space_group_name_H-M   'P 1'
#
loop_
_entity.id
_entity.type
_entity.pdbx_description
1 polymer ?
#
loop_
_entity_poly.entity_id
_entity_poly.type
_entity_poly.pdbx_seq_one_letter_code
_entity_poly.pdbx_strand_id
1 'polypeptide(L)'
;MINFGIITLTFLVFVYQNIILINEETLILLCFVAFCWLAFNRLKNAVYSNLTETSKKIETSVIVSMDQLSRLLTYSVESQRILKSVVSDLESLGNHFHVLNSTLLSNLPHRLVKKSSETYPKKLLFVQRLEQRTAKLLPLIVSRKLAKVAFINKFFAHKVKISAFTCKHNISVREYINTI
;
A
#
# COMPACT_ATOMS: atom_id res chain seq x y z
N MET A 1 70.89 7.46 -49.78
CA MET A 1 72.33 7.58 -49.51
C MET A 1 72.71 9.02 -49.72
N ILE A 2 72.77 9.82 -48.65
CA ILE A 2 73.30 11.17 -48.76
C ILE A 2 74.79 10.99 -49.04
N ASN A 3 75.24 11.46 -50.20
CA ASN A 3 76.59 11.23 -50.66
C ASN A 3 77.54 11.95 -49.69
N PHE A 4 78.26 11.20 -48.85
CA PHE A 4 79.14 11.77 -47.83
C PHE A 4 80.10 12.81 -48.42
N GLY A 5 80.53 12.62 -49.68
CA GLY A 5 81.35 13.57 -50.43
C GLY A 5 80.68 14.92 -50.70
N ILE A 6 79.35 14.98 -50.87
CA ILE A 6 78.63 16.24 -51.04
C ILE A 6 78.56 17.00 -49.71
N ILE A 7 78.35 16.29 -48.60
CA ILE A 7 78.31 16.88 -47.25
C ILE A 7 79.67 17.46 -46.87
N THR A 8 80.76 16.74 -47.14
CA THR A 8 82.11 17.23 -46.84
C THR A 8 82.48 18.43 -47.71
N LEU A 9 82.10 18.43 -48.98
CA LEU A 9 82.37 19.53 -49.91
C LEU A 9 81.57 20.78 -49.54
N THR A 10 80.29 20.67 -49.18
CA THR A 10 79.50 21.81 -48.69
C THR A 10 80.01 22.34 -47.36
N PHE A 11 80.41 21.47 -46.42
CA PHE A 11 81.02 21.89 -45.17
C PHE A 11 82.32 22.67 -45.41
N LEU A 12 83.17 22.19 -46.33
CA LEU A 12 84.42 22.85 -46.68
C LEU A 12 84.19 24.22 -47.34
N VAL A 13 83.16 24.36 -48.17
CA VAL A 13 82.72 25.64 -48.74
C VAL A 13 82.24 26.61 -47.64
N PHE A 14 81.48 26.13 -46.65
CA PHE A 14 81.02 26.96 -45.53
C PHE A 14 82.16 27.45 -44.63
N VAL A 15 83.17 26.63 -44.41
CA VAL A 15 84.39 27.01 -43.68
C VAL A 15 85.22 28.00 -44.51
N TYR A 16 85.40 27.74 -45.81
CA TYR A 16 86.15 28.60 -46.72
C TYR A 16 85.53 30.00 -46.88
N GLN A 17 84.20 30.10 -46.90
CA GLN A 17 83.48 31.37 -46.96
C GLN A 17 83.39 32.08 -45.59
N ASN A 18 84.04 31.57 -44.53
CA ASN A 18 83.97 32.07 -43.16
C ASN A 18 82.53 32.18 -42.59
N ILE A 19 81.57 31.46 -43.16
CA ILE A 19 80.18 31.43 -42.67
C ILE A 19 80.12 30.68 -41.34
N ILE A 20 80.95 29.63 -41.19
CA ILE A 20 81.14 28.89 -39.95
C ILE A 20 82.57 29.12 -39.49
N LEU A 21 82.75 29.96 -38.48
CA LEU A 21 84.03 30.13 -37.82
C LEU A 21 84.22 28.98 -36.82
N ILE A 22 85.23 28.14 -37.00
CA ILE A 22 85.52 27.04 -36.08
C ILE A 22 86.09 27.64 -34.79
N ASN A 23 85.20 27.85 -33.82
CA ASN A 23 85.52 28.36 -32.50
C ASN A 23 85.08 27.37 -31.41
N GLU A 24 85.55 27.57 -30.17
CA GLU A 24 85.18 26.76 -29.00
C GLU A 24 83.65 26.62 -28.84
N GLU A 25 82.91 27.70 -29.05
CA GLU A 25 81.44 27.72 -29.00
C GLU A 25 80.79 26.81 -30.06
N THR A 26 81.38 26.71 -31.26
CA THR A 26 80.86 25.83 -32.32
C THR A 26 81.12 24.35 -32.03
N LEU A 27 82.21 24.04 -31.33
CA LEU A 27 82.49 22.68 -30.85
C LEU A 27 81.48 22.27 -29.75
N ILE A 28 81.19 23.19 -28.82
CA ILE A 28 80.18 22.98 -27.78
C ILE A 28 78.81 22.76 -28.43
N LEU A 29 78.44 23.56 -29.43
CA LEU A 29 77.18 23.39 -30.18
C LEU A 29 77.09 22.01 -30.83
N LEU A 30 78.15 21.54 -31.49
CA LEU A 30 78.18 20.23 -32.12
C LEU A 30 78.02 19.11 -31.07
N CYS A 31 78.70 19.24 -29.94
CA CYS A 31 78.58 18.28 -28.83
C CYS A 31 77.16 18.27 -28.24
N PHE A 32 76.51 19.44 -28.13
CA PHE A 32 75.12 19.56 -27.70
C PHE A 32 74.15 18.92 -28.69
N VAL A 33 74.31 19.16 -30.00
CA VAL A 33 73.48 18.53 -31.04
C VAL A 33 73.63 17.01 -31.02
N ALA A 34 74.86 16.51 -30.89
CA ALA A 34 75.13 15.07 -30.77
C ALA A 34 74.48 14.48 -29.50
N PHE A 35 74.56 15.19 -28.37
CA PHE A 35 73.90 14.81 -27.13
C PHE A 35 72.37 14.77 -27.29
N CYS A 36 71.76 15.82 -27.85
CA CYS A 36 70.32 15.87 -28.11
C CYS A 36 69.87 14.74 -29.05
N TRP A 37 70.64 14.44 -30.08
CA TRP A 37 70.36 13.33 -30.99
C TRP A 37 70.39 11.98 -30.28
N LEU A 38 71.42 11.72 -29.47
CA LEU A 38 71.55 10.49 -28.69
C LEU A 38 70.45 10.37 -27.64
N ALA A 39 70.17 11.45 -26.91
CA ALA A 39 69.11 11.52 -25.91
C ALA A 39 67.75 11.24 -26.55
N PHE A 40 67.43 11.91 -27.67
CA PHE A 40 66.19 11.68 -28.40
C PHE A 40 66.08 10.23 -28.87
N ASN A 41 67.13 9.68 -29.49
CA ASN A 41 67.06 8.34 -30.06
C ASN A 41 66.93 7.24 -28.98
N ARG A 42 67.49 7.47 -27.77
CA ARG A 42 67.34 6.58 -26.61
C ARG A 42 65.99 6.73 -25.91
N LEU A 43 65.51 7.95 -25.72
CA LEU A 43 64.32 8.24 -24.90
C LEU A 43 63.00 8.18 -25.69
N LYS A 44 63.01 8.39 -27.02
CA LYS A 44 61.78 8.51 -27.82
C LYS A 44 60.81 7.35 -27.61
N ASN A 45 61.33 6.11 -27.57
CA ASN A 45 60.50 4.92 -27.46
C ASN A 45 59.86 4.81 -26.08
N ALA A 46 60.62 5.12 -25.03
CA ALA A 46 60.14 5.09 -23.64
C ALA A 46 59.10 6.18 -23.37
N VAL A 47 59.32 7.40 -23.90
CA VAL A 47 58.36 8.49 -23.81
C VAL A 47 57.09 8.15 -24.59
N TYR A 48 57.23 7.66 -25.82
CA TYR A 48 56.09 7.27 -26.65
C TYR A 48 55.28 6.12 -26.04
N SER A 49 55.93 5.09 -25.50
CA SER A 49 55.23 3.98 -24.85
C SER A 49 54.48 4.43 -23.60
N ASN A 50 55.08 5.30 -22.78
CA ASN A 50 54.42 5.82 -21.58
C ASN A 50 53.23 6.71 -21.94
N LEU A 51 53.36 7.58 -22.95
CA LEU A 51 52.27 8.44 -23.42
C LEU A 51 51.11 7.62 -24.02
N THR A 52 51.42 6.57 -24.79
CA THR A 52 50.38 5.70 -25.36
C THR A 52 49.69 4.86 -24.29
N GLU A 53 50.42 4.34 -23.30
CA GLU A 53 49.85 3.59 -22.17
C GLU A 53 48.95 4.49 -21.31
N THR A 54 49.41 5.70 -20.96
CA THR A 54 48.61 6.66 -20.18
C THR A 54 47.37 7.12 -20.94
N SER A 55 47.48 7.41 -22.24
CA SER A 55 46.33 7.72 -23.09
C SER A 55 45.30 6.59 -23.08
N LYS A 56 45.75 5.34 -23.23
CA LYS A 56 44.86 4.17 -23.23
C LYS A 56 44.20 3.96 -21.86
N LYS A 57 44.93 4.16 -20.77
CA LYS A 57 44.36 4.10 -19.41
C LYS A 57 43.28 5.15 -19.21
N ILE A 58 43.52 6.38 -19.65
CA ILE A 58 42.51 7.46 -19.57
C ILE A 58 41.28 7.09 -20.41
N GLU A 59 41.46 6.65 -21.65
CA GLU A 59 40.36 6.22 -22.52
C GLU A 59 39.53 5.11 -21.88
N THR A 60 40.18 4.05 -21.39
CA THR A 60 39.47 2.94 -20.72
C THR A 60 38.74 3.39 -19.47
N SER A 61 39.34 4.26 -18.65
CA SER A 61 38.69 4.82 -17.47
C SER A 61 37.44 5.60 -17.84
N VAL A 62 37.52 6.45 -18.87
CA VAL A 62 36.37 7.25 -19.33
C VAL A 62 35.26 6.33 -19.84
N ILE A 63 35.58 5.33 -20.66
CA ILE A 63 34.60 4.38 -21.18
C ILE A 63 33.90 3.63 -20.04
N VAL A 64 34.66 3.12 -19.07
CA VAL A 64 34.08 2.40 -17.92
C VAL A 64 33.20 3.31 -17.08
N SER A 65 33.62 4.54 -16.80
CA SER A 65 32.80 5.50 -16.04
C SER A 65 31.51 5.86 -16.78
N MET A 66 31.55 6.00 -18.10
CA MET A 66 30.36 6.28 -18.90
C MET A 66 29.41 5.10 -18.95
N ASP A 67 29.91 3.86 -19.04
CA ASP A 67 29.08 2.65 -18.98
C ASP A 67 28.43 2.48 -17.60
N GLN A 68 29.16 2.81 -16.52
CA GLN A 68 28.57 2.80 -15.17
C GLN A 68 27.46 3.85 -15.03
N LEU A 69 27.70 5.06 -15.50
CA LEU A 69 26.69 6.13 -15.50
C LEU A 69 25.46 5.75 -16.32
N SER A 70 25.63 5.18 -17.50
CA SER A 70 24.52 4.76 -18.36
C SER A 70 23.65 3.69 -17.69
N ARG A 71 24.28 2.71 -17.02
CA ARG A 71 23.58 1.67 -16.24
C ARG A 71 22.82 2.25 -15.06
N LEU A 72 23.44 3.13 -14.28
CA LEU A 72 22.80 3.81 -13.15
C LEU A 72 21.59 4.62 -13.61
N LEU A 73 21.73 5.34 -14.73
CA LEU A 73 20.67 6.15 -15.30
C LEU A 73 19.51 5.28 -15.79
N THR A 74 19.80 4.18 -16.49
CA THR A 74 18.80 3.21 -16.94
C THR A 74 18.04 2.60 -15.75
N TYR A 75 18.77 2.16 -14.72
CA TYR A 75 18.17 1.64 -13.49
C TYR A 75 17.28 2.67 -12.78
N SER A 76 17.74 3.93 -12.71
CA SER A 76 16.95 5.00 -12.08
C SER A 76 15.65 5.27 -12.83
N VAL A 77 15.66 5.24 -14.16
CA VAL A 77 14.47 5.43 -15.00
C VAL A 77 13.50 4.27 -14.85
N GLU A 78 14.01 3.03 -14.84
CA GLU A 78 13.17 1.84 -14.64
C GLU A 78 12.54 1.84 -13.23
N SER A 79 13.32 2.18 -12.20
CA SER A 79 12.83 2.33 -10.84
C SER A 79 11.73 3.40 -10.72
N GLN A 80 11.91 4.57 -11.35
CA GLN A 80 10.88 5.60 -11.39
C GLN A 80 9.61 5.13 -12.11
N ARG A 81 9.74 4.35 -13.19
CA ARG A 81 8.60 3.78 -13.90
C ARG A 81 7.79 2.83 -13.02
N ILE A 82 8.47 1.96 -12.28
CA ILE A 82 7.84 1.03 -11.32
C ILE A 82 7.16 1.81 -10.19
N LEU A 83 7.83 2.82 -9.62
CA LEU A 83 7.22 3.67 -8.59
C LEU A 83 5.96 4.35 -9.10
N LYS A 84 5.98 4.87 -10.34
CA LYS A 84 4.82 5.51 -10.94
C LYS A 84 3.64 4.53 -11.11
N SER A 85 3.90 3.28 -11.52
CA SER A 85 2.83 2.28 -11.62
C SER A 85 2.27 1.90 -10.24
N VAL A 86 3.13 1.75 -9.23
CA VAL A 86 2.69 1.47 -7.86
C VAL A 86 1.81 2.60 -7.32
N VAL A 87 2.18 3.87 -7.58
CA VAL A 87 1.36 5.03 -7.19
C VAL A 87 -0.01 4.99 -7.87
N SER A 88 -0.08 4.70 -9.17
CA SER A 88 -1.37 4.58 -9.87
C SER A 88 -2.22 3.41 -9.36
N ASP A 89 -1.58 2.28 -9.02
CA ASP A 89 -2.29 1.11 -8.49
C ASP A 89 -2.86 1.40 -7.09
N LEU A 90 -2.10 2.10 -6.25
CA LEU A 90 -2.56 2.56 -4.93
C LEU A 90 -3.70 3.57 -5.02
N GLU A 91 -3.65 4.50 -5.97
CA GLU A 91 -4.72 5.45 -6.22
C GLU A 91 -6.01 4.73 -6.67
N SER A 92 -5.88 3.79 -7.61
CA SER A 92 -6.99 2.93 -8.04
C SER A 92 -7.60 2.14 -6.88
N LEU A 93 -6.75 1.56 -6.03
CA LEU A 93 -7.19 0.83 -4.84
C LEU A 93 -7.94 1.74 -3.86
N GLY A 94 -7.42 2.95 -3.62
CA GLY A 94 -8.08 3.97 -2.81
C GLY A 94 -9.47 4.33 -3.35
N ASN A 95 -9.60 4.50 -4.66
CA ASN A 95 -10.88 4.76 -5.32
C ASN A 95 -11.84 3.58 -5.17
N HIS A 96 -11.36 2.34 -5.33
CA HIS A 96 -12.19 1.14 -5.10
C HIS A 96 -12.71 1.07 -3.66
N PHE A 97 -11.85 1.34 -2.66
CA PHE A 97 -12.29 1.38 -1.27
C PHE A 97 -13.30 2.50 -1.00
N HIS A 98 -13.12 3.67 -1.62
CA HIS A 98 -14.07 4.76 -1.51
C HIS A 98 -15.44 4.35 -2.06
N VAL A 99 -15.49 3.80 -3.29
CA VAL A 99 -16.73 3.34 -3.92
C VAL A 99 -17.40 2.22 -3.11
N LEU A 100 -16.61 1.27 -2.60
CA LEU A 100 -17.13 0.19 -1.75
C LEU A 100 -17.75 0.77 -0.47
N ASN A 101 -17.04 1.66 0.21
CA ASN A 101 -17.52 2.28 1.44
C ASN A 101 -18.78 3.11 1.21
N SER A 102 -18.83 3.91 0.13
CA SER A 102 -20.03 4.69 -0.20
C SER A 102 -21.23 3.78 -0.51
N THR A 103 -20.98 2.66 -1.20
CA THR A 103 -22.02 1.68 -1.55
C THR A 103 -22.51 0.91 -0.31
N LEU A 104 -21.62 0.60 0.62
CA LEU A 104 -21.99 -0.01 1.90
C LEU A 104 -22.80 0.98 2.76
N LEU A 105 -22.33 2.21 2.89
CA LEU A 105 -23.01 3.26 3.67
C LEU A 105 -24.42 3.55 3.14
N SER A 106 -24.65 3.51 1.82
CA SER A 106 -25.97 3.72 1.26
C SER A 106 -26.90 2.50 1.38
N ASN A 107 -26.39 1.28 1.16
CA ASN A 107 -27.23 0.08 1.07
C ASN A 107 -27.48 -0.61 2.42
N LEU A 108 -26.53 -0.54 3.34
CA LEU A 108 -26.58 -1.28 4.60
C LEU A 108 -27.72 -0.78 5.53
N PRO A 109 -27.96 0.54 5.68
CA PRO A 109 -29.12 1.06 6.40
C PRO A 109 -30.43 0.64 5.75
N HIS A 110 -30.54 0.71 4.43
CA HIS A 110 -31.74 0.27 3.71
C HIS A 110 -32.05 -1.21 3.95
N ARG A 111 -31.03 -2.07 3.96
CA ARG A 111 -31.22 -3.50 4.24
C ARG A 111 -31.64 -3.75 5.68
N LEU A 112 -31.10 -3.01 6.64
CA LEU A 112 -31.50 -3.09 8.06
C LEU A 112 -32.96 -2.65 8.26
N VAL A 113 -33.34 -1.52 7.65
CA VAL A 113 -34.73 -1.02 7.69
C VAL A 113 -35.69 -2.02 7.05
N LYS A 114 -35.36 -2.55 5.88
CA LYS A 114 -36.19 -3.56 5.20
C LYS A 114 -36.37 -4.82 6.05
N LYS A 115 -35.29 -5.36 6.62
CA LYS A 115 -35.35 -6.53 7.52
C LYS A 115 -36.21 -6.27 8.76
N SER A 116 -36.08 -5.08 9.34
CA SER A 116 -36.91 -4.63 10.47
C SER A 116 -38.39 -4.54 10.07
N SER A 117 -38.67 -3.87 8.94
CA SER A 117 -40.00 -3.70 8.38
C SER A 117 -40.70 -5.01 8.05
N GLU A 118 -39.98 -6.08 7.71
CA GLU A 118 -40.59 -7.40 7.46
C GLU A 118 -40.84 -8.20 8.75
N THR A 119 -40.01 -7.98 9.78
CA THR A 119 -40.05 -8.77 11.02
C THR A 119 -41.05 -8.22 12.03
N TYR A 120 -41.07 -6.89 12.21
CA TYR A 120 -41.91 -6.24 13.23
C TYR A 120 -43.42 -6.46 13.00
N PRO A 121 -43.98 -6.32 11.79
CA PRO A 121 -45.41 -6.53 11.57
C PRO A 121 -45.84 -7.96 11.87
N LYS A 122 -45.00 -8.96 11.53
CA LYS A 122 -45.27 -10.36 11.84
C LYS A 122 -45.30 -10.61 13.35
N LYS A 123 -44.35 -10.05 14.09
CA LYS A 123 -44.32 -10.13 15.56
C LYS A 123 -45.53 -9.41 16.18
N LEU A 124 -45.87 -8.22 15.68
CA LEU A 124 -47.01 -7.44 16.15
C LEU A 124 -48.33 -8.20 15.93
N LEU A 125 -48.55 -8.74 14.73
CA LEU A 125 -49.72 -9.56 14.41
C LEU A 125 -49.81 -10.82 15.28
N PHE A 126 -48.67 -11.45 15.58
CA PHE A 126 -48.64 -12.59 16.49
C PHE A 126 -49.08 -12.20 17.90
N VAL A 127 -48.52 -11.11 18.44
CA VAL A 127 -48.88 -10.60 19.77
C VAL A 127 -50.35 -10.23 19.83
N GLN A 128 -50.87 -9.51 18.82
CA GLN A 128 -52.27 -9.12 18.74
C GLN A 128 -53.22 -10.34 18.71
N ARG A 129 -52.88 -11.39 17.95
CA ARG A 129 -53.65 -12.64 17.94
C ARG A 129 -53.61 -13.36 19.28
N LEU A 130 -52.46 -13.34 19.94
CA LEU A 130 -52.28 -13.97 21.25
C LEU A 130 -53.11 -13.23 22.29
N GLU A 131 -53.07 -11.90 22.30
CA GLU A 131 -53.89 -11.04 23.16
C GLU A 131 -55.39 -11.27 22.95
N GLN A 132 -55.87 -11.33 21.70
CA GLN A 132 -57.28 -11.63 21.43
C GLN A 132 -57.72 -13.01 21.94
N ARG A 133 -56.84 -14.01 21.87
CA ARG A 133 -57.13 -15.36 22.37
C ARG A 133 -57.11 -15.40 23.90
N THR A 134 -56.13 -14.77 24.54
CA THR A 134 -56.06 -14.71 26.01
C THR A 134 -57.21 -13.90 26.58
N ALA A 135 -57.60 -12.79 25.95
CA ALA A 135 -58.75 -11.99 26.34
C ALA A 135 -60.07 -12.77 26.32
N LYS A 136 -60.22 -13.79 25.46
CA LYS A 136 -61.39 -14.68 25.45
C LYS A 136 -61.26 -15.85 26.42
N LEU A 137 -60.06 -16.43 26.51
CA LEU A 137 -59.79 -17.59 27.36
C LEU A 137 -59.90 -17.24 28.86
N LEU A 138 -59.40 -16.06 29.24
CA LEU A 138 -59.28 -15.66 30.63
C LEU A 138 -60.66 -15.49 31.31
N PRO A 139 -61.65 -14.79 30.72
CA PRO A 139 -63.02 -14.76 31.25
C PRO A 139 -63.67 -16.16 31.31
N LEU A 140 -63.40 -17.02 30.33
CA LEU A 140 -63.96 -18.38 30.29
C LEU A 140 -63.40 -19.26 31.43
N ILE A 141 -62.10 -19.16 31.71
CA ILE A 141 -61.48 -19.86 32.84
C ILE A 141 -62.03 -19.34 34.16
N VAL A 142 -62.15 -18.02 34.30
CA VAL A 142 -62.69 -17.37 35.50
C VAL A 142 -64.14 -17.78 35.73
N SER A 143 -65.01 -17.71 34.70
CA SER A 143 -66.42 -18.08 34.82
C SER A 143 -66.59 -19.55 35.18
N ARG A 144 -65.80 -20.45 34.57
CA ARG A 144 -65.84 -21.89 34.88
C ARG A 144 -65.38 -22.19 36.32
N LYS A 145 -64.33 -21.50 36.80
CA LYS A 145 -63.90 -21.63 38.20
C LYS A 145 -64.97 -21.12 39.16
N LEU A 146 -65.55 -19.95 38.88
CA LEU A 146 -66.64 -19.38 39.68
C LEU A 146 -67.86 -20.30 39.71
N ALA A 147 -68.28 -20.85 38.57
CA ALA A 147 -69.38 -21.81 38.49
C ALA A 147 -69.12 -23.07 39.34
N LYS A 148 -67.89 -23.60 39.31
CA LYS A 148 -67.50 -24.75 40.12
C LYS A 148 -67.54 -24.43 41.62
N VAL A 149 -67.01 -23.27 42.03
CA VAL A 149 -67.05 -22.81 43.43
C VAL A 149 -68.51 -22.61 43.89
N ALA A 150 -69.34 -21.98 43.06
CA ALA A 150 -70.76 -21.78 43.35
C ALA A 150 -71.50 -23.13 43.50
N PHE A 151 -71.25 -24.09 42.61
CA PHE A 151 -71.83 -25.43 42.69
C PHE A 151 -71.41 -26.15 43.97
N ILE A 152 -70.12 -26.12 44.32
CA ILE A 152 -69.59 -26.74 45.54
C ILE A 152 -70.24 -26.12 46.79
N ASN A 153 -70.29 -24.78 46.86
CA ASN A 153 -70.94 -24.08 47.96
C ASN A 153 -72.42 -24.46 48.08
N LYS A 154 -73.15 -24.50 46.95
CA LYS A 154 -74.57 -24.90 46.91
C LYS A 154 -74.77 -26.35 47.34
N PHE A 155 -73.92 -27.26 46.88
CA PHE A 155 -73.98 -28.69 47.22
C PHE A 155 -73.76 -28.92 48.72
N PHE A 156 -72.74 -28.30 49.30
CA PHE A 156 -72.45 -28.42 50.73
C PHE A 156 -73.46 -27.71 51.62
N ALA A 157 -74.04 -26.59 51.17
CA ALA A 157 -75.11 -25.90 51.90
C ALA A 157 -76.43 -26.69 51.89
N HIS A 158 -76.89 -27.19 50.73
CA HIS A 158 -78.24 -27.76 50.63
C HIS A 158 -78.32 -29.28 50.68
N LYS A 159 -77.36 -30.01 50.09
CA LYS A 159 -77.40 -31.49 50.06
C LYS A 159 -76.72 -32.11 51.28
N VAL A 160 -75.52 -31.64 51.63
CA VAL A 160 -74.74 -32.19 52.75
C VAL A 160 -75.06 -31.48 54.08
N LYS A 161 -75.50 -30.21 54.03
CA LYS A 161 -75.88 -29.37 55.17
C LYS A 161 -74.75 -29.19 56.20
N ILE A 162 -73.53 -28.90 55.74
CA ILE A 162 -72.43 -28.55 56.65
C ILE A 162 -72.71 -27.18 57.29
N SER A 163 -72.66 -27.10 58.62
CA SER A 163 -73.05 -25.92 59.42
C SER A 163 -72.37 -24.61 59.01
N ALA A 164 -71.08 -24.65 58.67
CA ALA A 164 -70.35 -23.47 58.22
C ALA A 164 -70.86 -22.91 56.88
N PHE A 165 -71.24 -23.79 55.94
CA PHE A 165 -71.71 -23.40 54.61
C PHE A 165 -73.18 -22.94 54.62
N THR A 166 -74.02 -23.54 55.46
CA THR A 166 -75.43 -23.12 55.63
C THR A 166 -75.53 -21.76 56.32
N CYS A 167 -74.73 -21.52 57.35
CA CYS A 167 -74.65 -20.22 58.02
C CYS A 167 -74.25 -19.13 57.01
N LYS A 168 -73.17 -19.37 56.25
CA LYS A 168 -72.71 -18.43 55.22
C LYS A 168 -73.77 -18.18 54.15
N HIS A 169 -74.48 -19.21 53.67
CA HIS A 169 -75.55 -19.05 52.70
C HIS A 169 -76.72 -18.21 53.24
N ASN A 170 -77.17 -18.46 54.47
CA ASN A 170 -78.26 -17.71 55.09
C ASN A 170 -77.91 -16.23 55.30
N ILE A 171 -76.65 -15.94 55.69
CA ILE A 171 -76.14 -14.57 55.79
C ILE A 171 -76.17 -13.91 54.42
N SER A 172 -75.64 -14.56 53.39
CA SER A 172 -75.62 -14.00 52.03
C SER A 172 -77.03 -13.78 51.44
N VAL A 173 -77.99 -14.68 51.72
CA VAL A 173 -79.39 -14.50 51.30
C VAL A 173 -80.03 -13.31 52.01
N ARG A 174 -79.76 -13.15 53.31
CA ARG A 174 -80.25 -12.00 54.09
C ARG A 174 -79.67 -10.68 53.59
N GLU A 175 -78.38 -10.64 53.30
CA GLU A 175 -77.72 -9.48 52.71
C GLU A 175 -78.33 -9.14 51.34
N TYR A 176 -78.56 -10.14 50.49
CA TYR A 176 -79.15 -9.92 49.17
C TYR A 176 -80.57 -9.35 49.24
N ILE A 177 -81.42 -9.89 50.13
CA ILE A 177 -82.78 -9.38 50.37
C ILE A 177 -82.73 -7.94 50.91
N ASN A 178 -81.75 -7.60 51.75
CA ASN A 178 -81.60 -6.25 52.28
C ASN A 178 -81.00 -5.24 51.28
N THR A 179 -80.35 -5.71 50.22
CA THR A 179 -79.80 -4.87 49.14
C THR A 179 -80.76 -4.62 47.97
N ILE A 180 -81.89 -5.33 47.92
CA ILE A 180 -83.02 -5.07 47.02
C ILE A 180 -83.99 -4.12 47.73
#